data_AF-A0A9D1KLB9-F1
#
_entry.id   AF-A0A9D1KLB9-F1
#
_cell.length_a   1.000
_cell.length_b   1.000
_cell.length_c   1.000
_cell.angle_alpha   90.00
_cell.angle_beta   90.00
_cell.angle_gamma   90.00
#
_symmetry.space_group_name_H-M   'P 1'
#
loop_
_entity.id
_entity.type
_entity.pdbx_description
1 polymer ?
#
loop_
_entity_poly.entity_id
_entity_poly.type
_entity_poly.pdbx_seq_one_letter_code
_entity_poly.pdbx_strand_id
1 'polypeptide(L)' 'MAFVDTPHVRELHAQYQEAGVEIVQKLTKQAWGGTDFIVRDPDGNAVAFVG' A
#
# COMPACT_ATOMS: atom_id res chain seq x y z
N MET A 1 0.85 -7.08 -11.29
CA MET A 1 1.33 -6.71 -9.95
C MET A 1 2.34 -5.58 -10.14
N ALA A 2 2.04 -4.42 -9.58
CA ALA A 2 2.90 -3.24 -9.67
C ALA A 2 3.52 -2.95 -8.30
N PHE A 3 4.77 -2.51 -8.29
CA PHE A 3 5.52 -2.13 -7.10
C PHE A 3 5.84 -0.65 -7.18
N VAL A 4 5.44 0.11 -6.16
CA VAL A 4 5.72 1.55 -6.08
C VAL A 4 6.58 1.78 -4.85
N ASP A 5 7.85 2.11 -5.09
CA ASP A 5 8.77 2.59 -4.05
C ASP A 5 8.35 4.00 -3.64
N THR A 6 7.88 4.15 -2.39
CA THR A 6 7.39 5.41 -1.86
C THR A 6 7.95 5.63 -0.45
N PRO A 7 8.87 6.58 -0.26
CA PRO A 7 9.42 6.88 1.07
C PRO A 7 8.37 7.38 2.08
N HIS A 8 7.19 7.81 1.60
CA HIS A 8 6.05 8.28 2.40
C HIS A 8 4.86 7.30 2.35
N VAL A 9 5.14 5.99 2.35
CA VAL A 9 4.16 4.89 2.31
C VAL A 9 3.02 5.06 3.33
N ARG A 10 3.29 5.64 4.51
CA ARG A 10 2.31 5.88 5.58
C ARG A 10 1.30 6.98 5.25
N GLU A 11 1.75 8.08 4.64
CA GLU A 11 0.87 9.17 4.19
C GLU A 11 0.03 8.71 3.00
N LEU A 12 0.64 7.96 2.08
CA LEU A 12 -0.07 7.39 0.94
C LEU A 12 -1.19 6.44 1.40
N HIS A 13 -0.89 5.54 2.35
CA HIS A 13 -1.89 4.65 2.94
C HIS A 13 -3.03 5.41 3.62
N ALA A 14 -2.75 6.51 4.32
CA ALA A 14 -3.80 7.35 4.92
C ALA A 14 -4.72 7.95 3.84
N GLN A 15 -4.15 8.51 2.76
CA GLN A 15 -4.93 9.04 1.65
C GLN A 15 -5.74 7.96 0.93
N TYR A 16 -5.18 6.76 0.73
CA TYR A 16 -5.93 5.63 0.14
C TYR A 16 -7.06 5.15 1.05
N GLN A 17 -6.86 5.15 2.38
CA GLN A 17 -7.89 4.80 3.34
C GLN A 17 -9.01 5.84 3.38
N GLU A 18 -8.68 7.13 3.29
CA GLU A 18 -9.66 8.22 3.21
C GLU A 18 -10.40 8.23 1.86
N ALA A 19 -9.73 7.84 0.78
CA ALA A 19 -10.35 7.65 -0.53
C ALA A 19 -11.29 6.43 -0.61
N GLY A 20 -11.34 5.60 0.44
CA GLY A 20 -12.18 4.41 0.49
C GLY A 20 -11.68 3.26 -0.40
N VAL A 21 -10.38 3.23 -0.72
CA VAL A 21 -9.78 2.14 -1.49
C VAL A 21 -9.72 0.87 -0.66
N GLU A 22 -9.93 -0.28 -1.31
CA GLU A 22 -9.91 -1.58 -0.66
C GLU A 22 -8.47 -1.99 -0.33
N ILE A 23 -8.06 -1.74 0.91
CA ILE A 23 -6.75 -2.12 1.43
C ILE A 23 -6.77 -3.61 1.77
N VAL A 24 -6.18 -4.42 0.89
CA VAL A 24 -6.08 -5.88 1.05
C VAL A 24 -5.09 -6.23 2.16
N GLN A 25 -3.97 -5.51 2.20
CA GLN A 25 -2.95 -5.64 3.24
C GLN A 25 -2.64 -4.27 3.81
N LYS A 26 -2.90 -4.09 5.10
CA LYS A 26 -2.57 -2.86 5.83
C LYS A 26 -1.07 -2.72 5.99
N LEU A 27 -0.65 -1.48 6.24
CA LEU A 27 0.74 -1.07 6.51
C LEU A 27 1.46 -2.07 7.43
N THR A 28 2.23 -2.98 6.84
CA THR A 28 2.95 -4.04 7.52
C THR A 28 4.41 -3.70 7.52
N LYS A 29 5.04 -3.81 8.69
CA LYS A 29 6.48 -3.63 8.79
C LYS A 29 7.15 -4.97 8.48
N GLN A 30 7.96 -4.99 7.44
CA GLN A 30 8.68 -6.19 7.03
C GLN A 30 9.90 -6.42 7.91
N ALA A 31 10.31 -7.69 8.00
CA ALA A 31 11.47 -8.10 8.80
C ALA A 31 12.79 -7.45 8.35
N TRP A 32 12.88 -7.02 7.09
CA TRP A 32 14.02 -6.31 6.53
C TRP A 32 14.03 -4.79 6.81
N GLY A 33 13.03 -4.28 7.56
CA GLY A 33 13.00 -2.92 8.08
C GLY A 33 12.11 -1.94 7.31
N GLY A 34 11.72 -2.27 6.08
CA GLY A 34 10.78 -1.46 5.31
C GLY A 34 9.32 -1.73 5.67
N THR A 35 8.46 -0.92 5.09
CA THR A 35 7.04 -0.90 5.37
C THR A 35 6.28 -1.02 4.05
N ASP A 36 5.40 -1.99 3.93
CA ASP A 36 4.62 -2.23 2.72
C ASP A 36 3.13 -2.32 3.00
N PHE A 37 2.32 -2.02 1.99
CA PHE A 37 0.88 -2.26 2.02
C PHE A 37 0.39 -2.61 0.62
N ILE A 38 -0.73 -3.32 0.55
CA ILE A 38 -1.33 -3.75 -0.70
C ILE A 38 -2.74 -3.20 -0.77
N VAL A 39 -3.03 -2.55 -1.90
CA VAL A 39 -4.39 -2.10 -2.24
C VAL A 39 -4.92 -2.87 -3.44
N ARG A 40 -6.24 -2.96 -3.50
CA ARG A 40 -6.96 -3.44 -4.67
C ARG A 40 -7.59 -2.26 -5.38
N ASP A 41 -7.23 -2.12 -6.64
CA ASP A 41 -7.96 -1.23 -7.54
C ASP A 41 -9.37 -1.78 -7.80
N PRO A 42 -10.34 -0.93 -8.16
CA PRO A 42 -11.69 -1.37 -8.56
C PRO A 42 -11.67 -2.33 -9.77
N ASP A 43 -10.62 -2.30 -10.59
CA ASP A 43 -10.35 -3.27 -11.67
C ASP A 43 -9.95 -4.67 -11.15
N GLY A 44 -9.74 -4.83 -9.84
CA GLY A 44 -9.31 -6.07 -9.21
C GLY A 44 -7.80 -6.28 -9.20
N ASN A 45 -7.02 -5.31 -9.69
CA ASN A 45 -5.56 -5.35 -9.70
C ASN A 45 -4.98 -5.10 -8.30
N ALA A 46 -3.99 -5.92 -7.92
CA ALA A 46 -3.23 -5.73 -6.69
C ALA A 46 -2.02 -4.82 -6.95
N VAL A 47 -1.95 -3.72 -6.21
CA VAL A 47 -0.83 -2.77 -6.22
C VAL A 47 -0.15 -2.84 -4.86
N ALA A 48 1.15 -3.14 -4.87
CA ALA A 48 1.98 -3.18 -3.69
C ALA A 48 2.80 -1.89 -3.59
N PHE A 49 2.67 -1.22 -2.46
CA PHE A 49 3.46 -0.05 -2.12
C PHE A 49 4.50 -0.46 -1.10
N VAL A 50 5.76 -0.13 -1.36
CA VAL A 50 6.92 -0.44 -0.50
C VAL A 50 7.61 0.87 -0.16
N GLY A 51 8.07 1.01 1.08
CA GLY A 51 8.91 2.13 1.52
C GLY A 51 9.82 1.77 2.68
#